data_AF-N6UJJ3-F1
#
_entry.id   AF-N6UJJ3-F1
#
_cell.length_a   1.000
_cell.length_b   1.000
_cell.length_c   1.000
_cell.angle_alpha   90.00
_cell.angle_beta   90.00
_cell.angle_gamma   90.00
#
_symmetry.space_group_name_H-M   'P 1'
#
loop_
_entity.id
_entity.type
_entity.pdbx_description
1 polymer ?
#
loop_
_entity_poly.entity_id
_entity_poly.type
_entity_poly.pdbx_seq_one_letter_code
_entity_poly.pdbx_strand_id
1 'polypeptide(L)'
;MPRGFVHHYDVNIQPDKCPRKVNREIIETMVKSYGKIFGTLKPVFDGRNNLYTRDPLPIGNSREELEVTLPGEGKDRLFRVSIKWVAQVSLYGLEEALEGRTRQIPYEAILALDVVMRHLPSMSYTPVGRSFFSSPEGYYHPLGKLTIKFS
;
A
#
# COMPACT_ATOMS: atom_id res chain seq x y z
N MET A 1 -14.70 -0.72 16.29
CA MET A 1 -13.81 -1.36 15.29
C MET A 1 -14.51 -1.36 13.94
N PRO A 2 -13.84 -1.13 12.79
CA PRO A 2 -14.50 -1.26 11.49
C PRO A 2 -15.10 -2.66 11.36
N ARG A 3 -16.39 -2.73 11.04
CA ARG A 3 -17.16 -3.97 10.92
C ARG A 3 -17.25 -4.41 9.46
N GLY A 4 -17.34 -5.71 9.24
CA GLY A 4 -17.54 -6.31 7.93
C GLY A 4 -16.28 -6.97 7.37
N PHE A 5 -16.10 -6.86 6.07
CA PHE A 5 -15.07 -7.54 5.31
C PHE A 5 -14.20 -6.56 4.54
N VAL A 6 -12.98 -6.97 4.26
CA VAL A 6 -12.12 -6.33 3.25
C VAL A 6 -11.71 -7.36 2.22
N HIS A 7 -11.52 -6.92 0.98
CA HIS A 7 -11.12 -7.79 -0.11
C HIS A 7 -9.61 -7.66 -0.33
N HIS A 8 -8.91 -8.79 -0.27
CA HIS A 8 -7.47 -8.88 -0.48
C HIS A 8 -7.16 -9.28 -1.91
N TYR A 9 -6.19 -8.57 -2.49
CA TYR A 9 -5.67 -8.81 -3.82
C TYR A 9 -4.15 -8.94 -3.74
N ASP A 10 -3.62 -9.91 -4.50
CA ASP A 10 -2.20 -10.00 -4.80
C ASP A 10 -1.89 -9.12 -6.01
N VAL A 11 -0.83 -8.33 -5.89
CA VAL A 11 -0.36 -7.38 -6.88
C VAL A 11 1.07 -7.73 -7.27
N ASN A 12 1.32 -7.85 -8.57
CA ASN A 12 2.66 -8.00 -9.12
C ASN A 12 2.97 -6.78 -10.00
N ILE A 13 4.14 -6.18 -9.81
CA ILE A 13 4.60 -5.03 -10.58
C ILE A 13 5.86 -5.44 -11.32
N GLN A 14 5.90 -5.20 -12.63
CA GLN A 14 7.08 -5.40 -13.46
C GLN A 14 7.53 -4.08 -14.09
N PRO A 15 8.83 -3.73 -14.01
CA PRO A 15 9.91 -4.46 -13.32
C PRO A 15 9.77 -4.51 -11.78
N ASP A 16 10.30 -5.56 -11.15
CA ASP A 16 10.04 -5.94 -9.74
C ASP A 16 11.05 -5.37 -8.72
N LYS A 17 12.11 -4.70 -9.19
CA LYS A 17 13.19 -4.15 -8.35
C LYS A 17 12.98 -2.70 -7.93
N CYS A 18 11.76 -2.19 -8.04
CA CYS A 18 11.45 -0.81 -7.67
C CYS A 18 11.41 -0.61 -6.14
N PRO A 19 11.90 0.53 -5.63
CA PRO A 19 11.72 0.90 -4.24
C PRO A 19 10.23 0.95 -3.87
N ARG A 20 9.89 0.62 -2.61
CA ARG A 20 8.47 0.58 -2.19
C ARG A 20 7.73 1.91 -2.32
N LYS A 21 8.45 3.04 -2.32
CA LYS A 21 7.86 4.36 -2.60
C LYS A 21 7.36 4.42 -4.04
N VAL A 22 8.21 4.02 -5.00
CA VAL A 22 7.86 3.93 -6.42
C VAL A 22 6.70 2.96 -6.65
N ASN A 23 6.71 1.79 -6.00
CA ASN A 23 5.58 0.85 -6.10
C ASN A 23 4.25 1.49 -5.68
N ARG A 24 4.25 2.32 -4.63
CA ARG A 24 3.02 3.02 -4.22
C ARG A 24 2.60 4.09 -5.22
N GLU A 25 3.55 4.83 -5.81
CA GLU A 25 3.26 5.80 -6.88
C GLU A 25 2.64 5.12 -8.11
N ILE A 26 3.14 3.93 -8.48
CA ILE A 26 2.57 3.10 -9.55
C ILE A 26 1.11 2.76 -9.24
N ILE A 27 0.82 2.23 -8.06
CA ILE A 27 -0.55 1.87 -7.67
C ILE A 27 -1.46 3.09 -7.56
N GLU A 28 -0.97 4.21 -7.03
CA GLU A 28 -1.75 5.45 -6.98
C GLU A 28 -2.12 5.94 -8.38
N THR A 29 -1.17 5.90 -9.31
CA THR A 29 -1.40 6.28 -10.72
C THR A 29 -2.38 5.33 -11.38
N MET A 30 -2.22 4.02 -11.17
CA MET A 30 -3.15 3.00 -11.66
C MET A 30 -4.59 3.25 -11.18
N VAL A 31 -4.78 3.51 -9.89
CA VAL A 31 -6.11 3.77 -9.30
C VAL A 31 -6.75 5.01 -9.95
N LYS A 32 -5.97 6.05 -10.22
CA LYS A 32 -6.44 7.27 -10.92
C LYS A 32 -6.78 7.00 -12.39
N SER A 33 -5.97 6.22 -13.09
CA SER A 33 -6.13 5.97 -14.54
C SER A 33 -7.26 4.98 -14.86
N TYR A 34 -7.51 4.01 -13.99
CA TYR A 34 -8.45 2.91 -14.25
C TYR A 34 -9.77 3.06 -13.47
N GLY A 35 -10.45 4.19 -13.62
CA GLY A 35 -11.71 4.48 -12.93
C GLY A 35 -12.85 3.47 -13.17
N LYS A 36 -12.81 2.69 -14.27
CA LYS A 36 -13.77 1.60 -14.52
C LYS A 36 -13.61 0.42 -13.54
N ILE A 37 -12.40 0.19 -13.04
CA ILE A 37 -12.08 -0.89 -12.10
C ILE A 37 -12.21 -0.38 -10.67
N PHE A 38 -11.64 0.79 -10.39
CA PHE A 38 -11.54 1.30 -9.02
C PHE A 38 -12.71 2.21 -8.63
N GLY A 39 -13.39 2.85 -9.58
CA GLY A 39 -14.54 3.72 -9.30
C GLY A 39 -14.23 4.77 -8.23
N THR A 40 -14.99 4.75 -7.14
CA THR A 40 -14.79 5.62 -5.97
C THR A 40 -14.01 4.94 -4.83
N LEU A 41 -13.56 3.69 -5.04
CA LEU A 41 -12.79 2.95 -4.07
C LEU A 41 -11.43 3.60 -3.86
N LYS A 42 -10.94 3.49 -2.63
CA LYS A 42 -9.60 3.94 -2.22
C LYS A 42 -8.83 2.72 -1.74
N PRO A 43 -8.22 1.94 -2.66
CA PRO A 43 -7.43 0.79 -2.28
C PRO A 43 -6.25 1.19 -1.39
N VAL A 44 -5.91 0.34 -0.42
CA VAL A 44 -4.71 0.51 0.41
C VAL A 44 -3.68 -0.55 0.04
N PHE A 45 -2.43 -0.13 -0.06
CA PHE A 45 -1.33 -0.95 -0.56
C PHE A 45 -0.13 -0.91 0.39
N ASP A 46 0.47 -2.08 0.63
CA ASP A 46 1.63 -2.26 1.52
C ASP A 46 2.98 -1.85 0.88
N GLY A 47 2.99 -1.56 -0.42
CA GLY A 47 4.18 -1.22 -1.20
C GLY A 47 4.93 -2.42 -1.77
N ARG A 48 4.38 -3.64 -1.66
CA ARG A 48 4.92 -4.88 -2.20
C ARG A 48 3.88 -5.57 -3.08
N ASN A 49 3.01 -6.38 -2.49
CA ASN A 49 2.07 -7.22 -3.23
C ASN A 49 0.68 -7.28 -2.60
N ASN A 50 0.45 -6.68 -1.42
CA ASN A 50 -0.84 -6.77 -0.76
C ASN A 50 -1.64 -5.48 -0.95
N LEU A 51 -2.75 -5.61 -1.68
CA LEU A 51 -3.72 -4.54 -1.89
C LEU A 51 -5.05 -4.94 -1.23
N TYR A 52 -5.67 -4.01 -0.52
CA TYR A 52 -6.97 -4.21 0.10
C TYR A 52 -7.98 -3.16 -0.35
N THR A 53 -9.22 -3.58 -0.56
CA THR A 53 -10.35 -2.68 -0.84
C THR A 53 -11.50 -2.98 0.11
N ARG A 54 -12.38 -1.98 0.31
CA ARG A 54 -13.59 -2.15 1.10
C ARG A 54 -14.61 -3.03 0.38
N ASP A 55 -14.83 -2.75 -0.90
CA ASP A 55 -15.79 -3.45 -1.76
C ASP A 55 -15.02 -4.21 -2.87
N PRO A 56 -15.55 -5.32 -3.41
CA PRO A 56 -14.84 -6.11 -4.41
C PRO A 56 -14.67 -5.34 -5.73
N LEU A 57 -13.47 -5.42 -6.32
CA LEU A 57 -13.21 -4.97 -7.68
C LEU A 57 -13.99 -5.82 -8.70
N PRO A 58 -14.47 -5.22 -9.81
CA PRO A 58 -15.25 -5.90 -10.84
C PRO A 58 -14.37 -6.74 -11.79
N ILE A 59 -13.46 -7.55 -11.22
CA ILE A 59 -12.47 -8.38 -11.95
C ILE A 59 -12.69 -9.88 -11.74
N GLY A 60 -13.64 -10.24 -10.87
CA GLY A 60 -13.87 -11.63 -10.47
C GLY A 60 -12.63 -12.27 -9.84
N ASN A 61 -12.37 -13.53 -10.19
CA ASN A 61 -11.22 -14.30 -9.71
C ASN A 61 -10.09 -14.40 -10.75
N SER A 62 -10.27 -13.79 -11.91
CA SER A 62 -9.27 -13.75 -12.97
C SER A 62 -8.15 -12.77 -12.60
N ARG A 63 -6.98 -13.01 -13.19
CA ARG A 63 -5.87 -12.06 -13.13
C ARG A 63 -6.11 -11.00 -14.20
N GLU A 64 -6.15 -9.75 -13.78
CA GLU A 64 -6.21 -8.59 -14.67
C GLU A 64 -4.83 -7.96 -14.81
N GLU A 65 -4.47 -7.56 -16.02
CA GLU A 65 -3.20 -6.91 -16.32
C GLU A 65 -3.43 -5.49 -16.82
N LEU A 66 -2.75 -4.54 -16.19
CA LEU A 66 -2.89 -3.11 -16.42
C LEU A 66 -1.51 -2.51 -16.73
N GLU A 67 -1.48 -1.51 -17.60
CA GLU A 67 -0.27 -0.77 -17.93
C GLU A 67 -0.30 0.60 -17.26
N VAL A 68 0.78 0.93 -16.56
CA VAL A 68 0.89 2.19 -15.82
C VAL A 68 2.14 2.91 -16.26
N THR A 69 1.97 4.16 -16.67
CA THR A 69 3.10 5.00 -17.07
C THR A 69 3.36 6.04 -15.99
N LEU A 70 4.57 6.04 -15.44
CA LEU A 70 5.05 7.12 -14.57
C LEU A 70 5.99 8.04 -15.36
N PRO A 71 5.96 9.36 -15.11
CA PRO A 71 6.96 10.25 -15.65
C PRO A 71 8.36 9.83 -15.15
N GLY A 72 9.35 9.97 -16.03
CA GLY A 72 10.75 9.73 -15.74
C GLY A 72 11.63 10.88 -16.22
N GLU A 73 12.87 10.92 -15.75
CA GLU A 73 13.86 11.88 -16.26
C GLU A 73 14.27 11.47 -17.69
N GLY A 74 13.73 12.18 -18.68
CA GLY A 74 14.00 11.97 -20.10
C GLY A 74 12.98 11.06 -20.80
N LYS A 75 12.69 9.88 -20.24
CA LYS A 75 11.67 8.96 -20.81
C LYS A 75 10.71 8.45 -19.75
N ASP A 76 9.43 8.43 -20.13
CA ASP A 76 8.38 7.79 -19.37
C ASP A 76 8.69 6.32 -19.09
N ARG A 77 8.34 5.88 -17.88
CA ARG A 77 8.57 4.53 -17.40
C ARG A 77 7.26 3.76 -17.43
N LEU A 78 7.21 2.73 -18.27
CA LEU A 78 6.07 1.83 -18.39
C LEU A 78 6.21 0.67 -17.40
N PHE A 79 5.15 0.40 -16.66
CA PHE A 79 5.03 -0.71 -15.72
C PHE A 79 3.85 -1.60 -16.11
N ARG A 80 4.04 -2.92 -16.01
CA ARG A 80 2.93 -3.88 -16.09
C ARG A 80 2.55 -4.26 -14.67
N VAL A 81 1.28 -4.08 -14.33
CA VAL A 81 0.73 -4.41 -13.02
C VAL A 81 -0.31 -5.49 -13.20
N SER A 82 -0.14 -6.63 -12.53
CA SER A 82 -1.18 -7.64 -12.46
C SER A 82 -1.87 -7.63 -11.11
N ILE A 83 -3.19 -7.74 -11.09
CA ILE A 83 -4.00 -7.81 -9.88
C ILE A 83 -4.83 -9.08 -9.91
N LYS A 84 -4.85 -9.82 -8.81
CA LYS A 84 -5.65 -11.04 -8.66
C LYS A 84 -6.32 -11.07 -7.29
N TRP A 85 -7.62 -11.37 -7.26
CA TRP A 85 -8.32 -11.59 -6.00
C TRP A 85 -7.76 -12.82 -5.25
N VAL A 86 -7.56 -12.69 -3.94
CA VAL A 86 -6.99 -13.75 -3.09
C VAL A 86 -8.02 -14.23 -2.07
N ALA A 87 -8.59 -13.31 -1.29
CA ALA A 87 -9.47 -13.66 -0.19
C ALA A 87 -10.41 -12.52 0.20
N GLN A 88 -11.48 -12.89 0.92
CA GLN A 88 -12.28 -11.96 1.70
C GLN A 88 -11.91 -12.11 3.17
N VAL A 89 -11.41 -11.04 3.78
CA VAL A 89 -10.90 -11.05 5.15
C VAL A 89 -11.99 -10.52 6.09
N SER A 90 -12.42 -11.34 7.03
CA SER A 90 -13.39 -10.96 8.05
C SER A 90 -12.72 -10.17 9.18
N LEU A 91 -13.21 -8.95 9.44
CA LEU A 91 -12.78 -8.16 10.60
C LEU A 91 -13.54 -8.54 11.87
N TYR A 92 -14.68 -9.22 11.72
CA TYR A 92 -15.51 -9.67 12.85
C TYR A 92 -14.78 -10.69 13.73
N GLY A 93 -14.06 -11.64 13.13
CA GLY A 93 -13.27 -12.60 13.89
C GLY A 93 -12.22 -11.94 14.80
N LEU A 94 -11.75 -10.74 14.42
CA LEU A 94 -10.80 -10.00 15.24
C LEU A 94 -11.51 -9.28 16.40
N GLU A 95 -12.73 -8.77 16.19
CA GLU A 95 -13.58 -8.22 17.27
C GLU A 95 -13.86 -9.32 18.33
N GLU A 96 -14.30 -10.51 17.89
CA GLU A 96 -14.49 -11.66 18.78
C GLU A 96 -13.24 -12.05 19.57
N ALA A 97 -12.06 -12.00 18.93
CA ALA A 97 -10.79 -12.34 19.58
C ALA A 97 -10.39 -11.28 20.61
N LEU A 98 -10.58 -10.00 20.30
CA LEU A 98 -10.28 -8.89 21.21
C LEU A 98 -11.20 -8.85 22.43
N GLU A 99 -12.44 -9.32 22.29
CA GLU A 99 -13.40 -9.45 23.39
C GLU A 99 -13.27 -10.78 24.16
N GLY A 100 -12.28 -11.60 23.82
CA GLY A 100 -12.00 -12.87 24.51
C GLY A 100 -13.01 -13.98 24.22
N ARG A 101 -13.89 -13.80 23.23
CA ARG A 101 -14.90 -14.79 22.82
C ARG A 101 -14.29 -15.93 22.00
N THR A 102 -13.17 -15.66 21.31
CA THR A 102 -12.33 -16.70 20.70
C THR A 102 -10.88 -16.56 21.14
N ARG A 103 -10.16 -17.69 21.19
CA ARG A 103 -8.72 -17.74 21.49
C ARG A 103 -7.85 -17.53 20.25
N GLN A 104 -8.39 -17.79 19.06
CA GLN A 104 -7.63 -17.68 17.82
C GLN A 104 -7.64 -16.25 17.32
N ILE A 105 -6.45 -15.67 17.16
CA ILE A 105 -6.28 -14.33 16.62
C ILE A 105 -6.20 -14.42 15.08
N PRO A 106 -7.11 -13.79 14.32
CA PRO A 106 -7.08 -13.82 12.86
C PRO A 106 -5.98 -12.92 12.32
N TYR A 107 -4.83 -13.50 12.01
CA TYR A 107 -3.63 -12.77 11.59
C TYR A 107 -3.85 -11.95 10.30
N GLU A 108 -4.60 -12.47 9.33
CA GLU A 108 -4.90 -11.76 8.08
C GLU A 108 -5.68 -10.45 8.32
N ALA A 109 -6.59 -10.43 9.30
CA ALA A 109 -7.31 -9.22 9.67
C ALA A 109 -6.37 -8.18 10.31
N ILE A 110 -5.39 -8.63 11.09
CA ILE A 110 -4.37 -7.75 11.68
C ILE A 110 -3.48 -7.17 10.59
N LEU A 111 -3.01 -7.98 9.65
CA LEU A 111 -2.20 -7.52 8.52
C LEU A 111 -2.96 -6.49 7.68
N ALA A 112 -4.22 -6.77 7.33
CA ALA A 112 -5.04 -5.85 6.57
C ALA A 112 -5.19 -4.51 7.29
N LEU A 113 -5.47 -4.52 8.61
CA LEU A 113 -5.58 -3.30 9.41
C LEU A 113 -4.25 -2.54 9.51
N ASP A 114 -3.11 -3.23 9.66
CA ASP A 114 -1.79 -2.59 9.67
C ASP A 114 -1.53 -1.86 8.34
N VAL A 115 -1.86 -2.48 7.21
CA VAL A 115 -1.74 -1.86 5.88
C VAL A 115 -2.68 -0.67 5.74
N VAL A 116 -3.95 -0.78 6.15
CA VAL A 116 -4.93 0.32 6.13
C VAL A 116 -4.40 1.52 6.91
N MET A 117 -3.96 1.31 8.16
CA MET A 117 -3.50 2.39 9.03
C MET A 117 -2.19 3.03 8.54
N ARG A 118 -1.31 2.25 7.91
CA ARG A 118 -0.01 2.73 7.42
C ARG A 118 -0.05 3.31 6.02
N HIS A 119 -1.12 3.11 5.26
CA HIS A 119 -1.14 3.47 3.84
C HIS A 119 -0.86 4.96 3.62
N LEU A 120 -1.64 5.84 4.24
CA LEU A 120 -1.48 7.29 4.08
C LEU A 120 -0.16 7.79 4.68
N PRO A 121 0.25 7.45 5.92
CA PRO A 121 1.56 7.84 6.44
C PRO A 121 2.74 7.37 5.59
N SER A 122 2.65 6.20 4.94
CA SER A 122 3.70 5.69 4.05
C SER A 122 3.84 6.48 2.74
N MET A 123 2.81 7.26 2.37
CA MET A 123 2.82 8.16 1.22
C MET A 123 3.32 9.56 1.60
N SER A 124 2.99 10.01 2.82
CA SER A 124 3.27 11.37 3.27
C SER A 124 4.61 11.53 4.00
N TYR A 125 5.16 10.47 4.57
CA TYR A 125 6.37 10.51 5.40
C TYR A 125 7.44 9.52 4.90
N THR A 126 8.62 9.57 5.51
CA THR A 126 9.68 8.57 5.28
C THR A 126 9.47 7.39 6.25
N PRO A 127 9.06 6.20 5.76
CA PRO A 127 8.90 5.04 6.62
C PRO A 127 10.26 4.42 6.95
N VAL A 128 10.52 4.17 8.23
CA VAL A 128 11.69 3.41 8.71
C VAL A 128 11.21 2.39 9.73
N GLY A 129 11.29 1.11 9.35
CA GLY A 129 10.73 0.01 10.16
C GLY A 129 9.22 0.18 10.37
N ARG A 130 8.80 0.34 11.63
CA ARG A 130 7.41 0.59 12.01
C ARG A 130 7.09 2.05 12.33
N SER A 131 8.04 2.95 12.12
CA SER A 131 7.94 4.39 12.43
C SER A 131 7.90 5.23 11.15
N PHE A 132 7.43 6.47 11.28
CA PHE A 132 7.37 7.46 10.21
C PHE A 132 8.13 8.71 10.62
N PHE A 133 8.92 9.27 9.70
CA PHE A 133 9.74 10.45 9.93
C PHE A 133 9.44 11.54 8.91
N SER A 134 9.44 12.79 9.36
CA SER A 134 9.41 13.99 8.54
C SER A 134 10.62 14.86 8.88
N SER A 135 10.98 15.75 7.95
CA SER A 135 11.93 16.81 8.29
C SER A 135 11.36 17.69 9.41
N PRO A 136 12.18 18.09 10.39
CA PRO A 136 11.79 19.07 11.40
C PRO A 136 11.23 20.36 10.80
N GLU A 137 10.13 20.87 11.36
CA GLU A 137 9.61 22.21 11.06
C GLU A 137 9.95 23.14 12.23
N GLY A 138 10.76 24.17 11.99
CA GLY A 138 11.09 25.18 12.99
C GLY A 138 12.17 24.80 14.02
N TYR A 139 12.82 23.64 13.88
CA TYR A 139 13.97 23.25 14.71
C TYR A 139 15.04 22.51 13.90
N TYR A 140 16.31 22.68 14.27
CA TYR A 140 17.45 22.09 13.57
C TYR A 140 18.42 21.46 14.58
N HIS A 141 18.67 20.15 14.44
CA HIS A 141 19.55 19.38 15.31
C HIS A 141 20.66 18.71 14.49
N PRO A 142 21.75 19.42 14.14
CA PRO A 142 22.85 18.85 13.38
C PRO A 142 23.63 17.84 14.23
N LEU A 143 23.97 16.68 13.64
CA LEU A 143 24.78 15.64 14.29
C LEU A 143 26.30 15.84 14.09
N GLY A 144 26.72 16.84 13.30
CA GLY A 144 28.11 17.18 13.02
C GLY A 144 28.25 18.11 11.80
N LYS A 145 29.41 18.75 11.62
CA LYS A 145 29.74 19.55 10.42
C LYS A 145 30.48 18.64 9.41
N LEU A 146 29.81 18.14 8.38
CA LEU A 146 30.51 17.54 7.24
C LEU A 146 31.06 18.67 6.35
N THR A 147 32.33 19.01 6.54
CA THR A 147 33.10 19.77 5.56
C THR A 147 33.57 18.80 4.47
N ILE A 148 32.70 18.47 3.51
CA ILE A 148 33.18 17.83 2.27
C ILE A 148 33.79 18.95 1.43
N LYS A 149 35.11 19.12 1.54
CA LYS A 149 35.86 19.86 0.51
C LYS A 149 35.91 18.96 -0.71
N PHE A 150 35.19 19.32 -1.77
CA PHE A 150 35.50 18.84 -3.10
C PHE A 150 36.76 19.57 -3.55
N SER A 151 37.87 18.84 -3.63
CA SER A 151 39.08 19.23 -4.35
C SER A 151 38.94 18.91 -5.83
#